data_AF-A0A9P5PEL7-F1
#
_entry.id   AF-A0A9P5PEL7-F1
#
_cell.length_a   1.000
_cell.length_b   1.000
_cell.length_c   1.000
_cell.angle_alpha   90.00
_cell.angle_beta   90.00
_cell.angle_gamma   90.00
#
_symmetry.space_group_name_H-M   'P 1'
#
loop_
_entity.id
_entity.type
_entity.pdbx_description
1 polymer ?
#
loop_
_entity_poly.entity_id
_entity_poly.type
_entity_poly.pdbx_seq_one_letter_code
_entity_poly.pdbx_strand_id
1 'polypeptide(L)'
;SNALASAICHASIFHRRQAIAQNAYHTDQFEAYANLSKFLVNHYKQCLQILATANALKSRMQAASITDAKVFFDWLQEEKEYFQGLAKEPPQETLQMEYHRKLVALKDCQVILKEAQSAWQPGQNKCS
;
A
#
# COMPACT_ATOMS: atom_id res chain seq x y z
N SER A 1 17.33 -5.97 16.26
CA SER A 1 17.25 -5.79 14.80
C SER A 1 17.75 -7.05 14.11
N ASN A 2 17.33 -7.32 12.87
CA ASN A 2 17.78 -8.49 12.11
C ASN A 2 19.30 -8.47 11.84
N ALA A 3 19.86 -7.26 11.68
CA ALA A 3 21.31 -7.05 11.55
C ALA A 3 22.08 -7.49 12.80
N LEU A 4 21.61 -7.10 14.00
CA LEU A 4 22.24 -7.53 15.27
C LEU A 4 22.14 -9.05 15.46
N ALA A 5 20.98 -9.64 15.15
CA ALA A 5 20.73 -11.07 15.31
C ALA A 5 21.71 -11.93 14.49
N SER A 6 22.00 -11.52 13.25
CA SER A 6 23.01 -12.17 12.40
C SER A 6 24.41 -12.06 13.00
N ALA A 7 24.82 -10.87 13.47
CA ALA A 7 26.15 -10.62 14.04
C ALA A 7 26.43 -11.41 15.33
N ILE A 8 25.40 -11.67 16.14
CA ILE A 8 25.56 -12.38 17.42
C ILE A 8 25.34 -13.90 17.31
N CYS A 9 24.95 -14.42 16.13
CA CYS A 9 24.59 -15.82 15.93
C CYS A 9 25.71 -16.80 16.35
N HIS A 10 26.96 -16.48 16.06
CA HIS A 10 28.13 -17.29 16.42
C HIS A 10 28.94 -16.74 17.61
N ALA A 11 28.48 -15.66 18.24
CA ALA A 11 29.19 -15.04 19.36
C ALA A 11 29.02 -15.85 20.66
N SER A 12 30.02 -15.77 21.55
CA SER A 12 29.90 -16.39 22.89
C SER A 12 28.82 -15.70 23.72
N ILE A 13 28.30 -16.39 24.76
CA ILE A 13 27.21 -15.89 25.62
C ILE A 13 27.52 -14.48 26.17
N PHE A 14 28.77 -14.23 26.56
CA PHE A 14 29.22 -12.92 27.03
C PHE A 14 29.07 -11.83 25.94
N HIS A 15 29.63 -12.08 24.77
CA HIS A 15 29.60 -11.11 23.66
C HIS A 15 28.18 -10.88 23.13
N ARG A 16 27.31 -11.90 23.13
CA ARG A 16 25.89 -11.72 22.80
C ARG A 16 25.21 -10.75 23.75
N ARG A 17 25.40 -10.92 25.07
CA ARG A 17 24.82 -10.04 26.09
C ARG A 17 25.36 -8.62 25.99
N GLN A 18 26.67 -8.47 25.78
CA GLN A 18 27.31 -7.17 25.59
C GLN A 18 26.76 -6.46 24.34
N ALA A 19 26.68 -7.14 23.21
CA ALA A 19 26.18 -6.58 21.95
C ALA A 19 24.70 -6.18 22.03
N ILE A 20 23.86 -6.97 22.72
CA ILE A 20 22.46 -6.62 22.96
C ILE A 20 22.34 -5.37 23.83
N ALA A 21 23.08 -5.31 24.94
CA ALA A 21 23.05 -4.15 25.84
C ALA A 21 23.54 -2.88 25.16
N GLN A 22 24.64 -2.98 24.41
CA GLN A 22 25.19 -1.87 23.64
C GLN A 22 24.22 -1.41 22.53
N ASN A 23 23.59 -2.34 21.80
CA ASN A 23 22.60 -1.99 20.80
C ASN A 23 21.38 -1.29 21.43
N ALA A 24 20.88 -1.80 22.56
CA ALA A 24 19.76 -1.17 23.27
C ALA A 24 20.12 0.25 23.74
N TYR A 25 21.30 0.42 24.33
CA TYR A 25 21.80 1.72 24.76
C TYR A 25 21.90 2.73 23.60
N HIS A 26 22.50 2.33 22.47
CA HIS A 26 22.62 3.20 21.30
C HIS A 26 21.26 3.52 20.67
N THR A 27 20.37 2.53 20.57
CA THR A 27 19.01 2.73 20.03
C THR A 27 18.23 3.72 20.89
N ASP A 28 18.32 3.60 22.21
CA ASP A 28 17.63 4.50 23.14
C ASP A 28 18.23 5.93 23.08
N GLN A 29 19.55 6.05 23.17
CA GLN A 29 20.26 7.33 23.22
C GLN A 29 20.15 8.14 21.92
N PHE A 30 20.23 7.50 20.75
CA PHE A 30 20.34 8.22 19.48
C PHE A 30 19.04 8.28 18.67
N GLU A 31 18.15 7.30 18.81
CA GLU A 31 17.01 7.17 17.91
C GLU A 31 15.66 7.21 18.62
N ALA A 32 15.48 6.48 19.72
CA ALA A 32 14.18 6.29 20.33
C ALA A 32 13.58 7.61 20.85
N TYR A 33 14.31 8.35 21.69
CA TYR A 33 13.80 9.60 22.27
C TYR A 33 13.55 10.69 21.22
N ALA A 34 14.45 10.83 20.25
CA ALA A 34 14.30 11.82 19.18
C ALA A 34 13.08 11.50 18.30
N ASN A 35 12.90 10.24 17.92
CA ASN A 35 11.77 9.78 17.12
C ASN A 35 10.44 9.93 17.88
N LEU A 36 10.40 9.54 19.16
CA LEU A 36 9.21 9.68 20.01
C LEU A 36 8.83 11.16 20.20
N SER A 37 9.80 12.02 20.47
CA SER A 37 9.56 13.45 20.62
C SER A 37 9.01 14.07 19.33
N LYS A 38 9.62 13.72 18.19
CA LYS A 38 9.15 14.17 16.87
C LYS A 38 7.75 13.66 16.56
N PHE A 39 7.46 12.39 16.88
CA PHE A 39 6.15 11.78 16.72
C PHE A 39 5.10 12.56 17.53
N LEU A 40 5.33 12.78 18.82
CA LEU A 40 4.42 13.52 19.69
C LEU A 40 4.16 14.95 19.21
N VAL A 41 5.21 15.69 18.84
CA VAL A 41 5.07 17.07 18.36
C VAL A 41 4.31 17.12 17.04
N ASN A 42 4.57 16.18 16.12
CA ASN A 42 3.85 16.12 14.86
C ASN A 42 2.38 15.77 15.06
N HIS A 43 2.08 14.79 15.91
CA HIS A 43 0.69 14.43 16.24
C HIS A 43 -0.04 15.58 16.91
N TYR A 44 0.60 16.31 17.82
CA TYR A 44 0.02 17.49 18.44
C TYR A 44 -0.35 18.56 17.40
N LYS A 45 0.57 18.87 16.48
CA LYS A 45 0.30 19.82 15.38
C LYS A 45 -0.82 19.34 14.46
N GLN A 46 -0.86 18.05 14.13
CA GLN A 46 -1.93 17.47 13.32
C GLN A 46 -3.28 17.57 14.03
N CYS A 47 -3.36 17.27 15.33
CA CYS A 47 -4.57 17.43 16.12
C CYS A 47 -5.07 18.88 16.10
N LEU A 48 -4.16 19.86 16.26
CA LEU A 48 -4.52 21.28 16.17
C LEU A 48 -5.07 21.65 14.78
N GLN A 49 -4.46 21.13 13.71
CA GLN A 49 -4.94 21.36 12.35
C GLN A 49 -6.34 20.75 12.14
N ILE A 50 -6.59 19.55 12.64
CA ILE A 50 -7.92 18.91 12.58
C ILE A 50 -8.94 19.72 13.38
N LEU A 51 -8.60 20.20 14.57
CA LEU A 51 -9.49 21.05 15.35
C LEU A 51 -9.81 22.37 14.63
N ALA A 52 -8.84 22.95 13.93
CA ALA A 52 -9.05 24.16 13.16
C ALA A 52 -10.05 23.96 11.99
N THR A 53 -10.22 22.75 11.46
CA THR A 53 -11.18 22.46 10.38
C THR A 53 -12.61 22.24 10.88
N ALA A 54 -12.86 22.19 12.20
CA ALA A 54 -14.18 21.90 12.76
C ALA A 54 -15.29 22.85 12.27
N ASN A 55 -15.00 24.15 12.17
CA ASN A 55 -15.96 25.14 11.67
C ASN A 55 -16.27 24.92 10.17
N ALA A 56 -15.25 24.58 9.38
CA ALA A 56 -15.44 24.29 7.96
C ALA A 56 -16.28 23.02 7.76
N LEU A 57 -16.07 22.00 8.59
CA LEU A 57 -16.90 20.79 8.61
C LEU A 57 -18.37 21.14 8.91
N LYS A 58 -18.62 21.94 9.95
CA LYS A 58 -19.97 22.37 10.32
C LYS A 58 -20.69 23.12 9.18
N SER A 59 -19.99 24.04 8.51
CA SER A 59 -20.55 24.77 7.36
C SER A 59 -20.86 23.84 6.19
N ARG A 60 -20.01 22.85 5.93
CA ARG A 60 -20.24 21.84 4.88
C ARG A 60 -21.41 20.92 5.20
N MET A 61 -21.54 20.49 6.46
CA MET A 61 -22.69 19.71 6.92
C MET A 61 -24.00 20.47 6.69
N GLN A 62 -24.04 21.76 7.04
CA GLN A 62 -25.21 22.60 6.79
C GLN A 62 -25.52 22.73 5.30
N ALA A 63 -24.50 22.97 4.46
CA ALA A 63 -24.68 23.03 3.01
C ALA A 63 -25.19 21.71 2.41
N ALA A 64 -24.80 20.57 2.99
CA ALA A 64 -25.25 19.24 2.61
C ALA A 64 -26.57 18.82 3.30
N SER A 65 -27.22 19.70 4.06
CA SER A 65 -28.43 19.40 4.85
C SER A 65 -28.26 18.25 5.86
N ILE A 66 -27.04 17.99 6.32
CA ILE A 66 -26.73 16.99 7.35
C ILE A 66 -26.89 17.65 8.72
N THR A 67 -27.89 17.19 9.47
CA THR A 67 -28.25 17.79 10.77
C THR A 67 -27.55 17.12 11.94
N ASP A 68 -27.33 15.80 11.87
CA ASP A 68 -26.67 15.02 12.91
C ASP A 68 -25.35 14.44 12.42
N ALA A 69 -24.29 14.57 13.22
CA ALA A 69 -23.00 13.96 12.95
C ALA A 69 -23.03 12.43 13.11
N LYS A 70 -24.07 11.87 13.75
CA LYS A 70 -24.25 10.41 13.84
C LYS A 70 -24.28 9.70 12.50
N VAL A 71 -24.80 10.39 11.48
CA VAL A 71 -24.87 9.89 10.09
C VAL A 71 -23.49 9.46 9.58
N PHE A 72 -22.40 10.13 9.98
CA PHE A 72 -21.05 9.72 9.59
C PHE A 72 -20.63 8.38 10.19
N PHE A 73 -21.08 8.07 11.42
CA PHE A 73 -20.78 6.78 12.04
C PHE A 73 -21.58 5.65 11.40
N ASP A 74 -22.82 5.93 11.00
CA ASP A 74 -23.63 4.97 10.24
C ASP A 74 -22.97 4.67 8.88
N TRP A 75 -22.54 5.70 8.14
CA TRP A 75 -21.80 5.53 6.89
C TRP A 75 -20.48 4.77 7.06
N LEU A 76 -19.73 5.01 8.14
CA LEU A 76 -18.51 4.27 8.43
C LEU A 76 -18.79 2.78 8.70
N GLN A 77 -19.93 2.47 9.33
CA GLN A 77 -20.35 1.10 9.57
C GLN A 77 -20.79 0.42 8.26
N GLU A 78 -21.59 1.10 7.44
CA GLU A 78 -21.97 0.63 6.10
C GLU A 78 -20.74 0.39 5.21
N GLU A 79 -19.79 1.32 5.21
CA GLU A 79 -18.54 1.20 4.45
C GLU A 79 -17.69 0.02 4.92
N LYS A 80 -17.58 -0.18 6.24
CA LYS A 80 -16.90 -1.34 6.81
C LYS A 80 -17.57 -2.64 6.38
N GLU A 81 -18.90 -2.72 6.45
CA GLU A 81 -19.66 -3.90 6.03
C GLU A 81 -19.48 -4.17 4.53
N TYR A 82 -19.50 -3.12 3.71
CA TYR A 82 -19.21 -3.20 2.28
C TYR A 82 -17.81 -3.78 2.03
N PHE A 83 -16.77 -3.26 2.68
CA PHE A 83 -15.40 -3.75 2.52
C PHE A 83 -15.22 -5.19 3.03
N GLN A 84 -15.91 -5.57 4.11
CA GLN A 84 -15.93 -6.95 4.58
C GLN A 84 -16.59 -7.90 3.57
N GLY A 85 -17.67 -7.44 2.91
CA GLY A 85 -18.31 -8.17 1.82
C GLY A 85 -17.43 -8.29 0.57
N LEU A 86 -16.56 -7.30 0.33
CA LEU A 86 -15.62 -7.25 -0.79
C LEU A 86 -14.37 -8.12 -0.58
N ALA A 87 -14.22 -8.78 0.58
CA ALA A 87 -13.15 -9.75 0.82
C ALA A 87 -13.19 -10.93 -0.18
N LYS A 88 -14.32 -11.12 -0.88
CA LYS A 88 -14.45 -12.01 -2.02
C LYS A 88 -14.83 -11.19 -3.25
N GLU A 89 -13.96 -11.21 -4.25
CA GLU A 89 -14.17 -10.49 -5.51
C GLU A 89 -15.52 -10.93 -6.12
N PRO A 90 -16.43 -10.00 -6.46
CA PRO A 90 -17.73 -10.36 -6.99
C PRO A 90 -17.54 -11.15 -8.30
N PRO A 91 -18.12 -12.36 -8.42
CA PRO A 91 -17.78 -13.30 -9.49
C PRO A 91 -18.05 -12.73 -10.88
N GLN A 92 -18.99 -11.80 -10.99
CA GLN A 92 -19.33 -11.12 -12.25
C GLN A 92 -18.20 -10.17 -12.70
N GLU A 93 -17.61 -9.40 -11.78
CA GLU A 93 -16.55 -8.44 -12.09
C GLU A 93 -15.22 -9.17 -12.33
N THR A 94 -14.92 -10.22 -11.55
CA THR A 94 -13.79 -11.12 -11.80
C THR A 94 -13.86 -11.73 -13.20
N LEU A 95 -15.03 -12.24 -13.62
CA LEU A 95 -15.21 -12.85 -14.93
C LEU A 95 -15.02 -11.84 -16.07
N GLN A 96 -15.54 -10.61 -15.93
CA GLN A 96 -15.36 -9.56 -16.93
C GLN A 96 -13.90 -9.13 -17.05
N MET A 97 -13.20 -8.99 -15.93
CA MET A 97 -11.78 -8.64 -15.90
C MET A 97 -10.91 -9.76 -16.47
N GLU A 98 -11.20 -11.02 -16.15
CA GLU A 98 -10.52 -12.19 -16.74
C GLU A 98 -10.77 -12.29 -18.25
N TYR A 99 -12.01 -12.11 -18.69
CA TYR A 99 -12.36 -12.13 -20.10
C TYR A 99 -11.63 -11.02 -20.87
N HIS A 100 -11.62 -9.80 -20.32
CA HIS A 100 -10.90 -8.67 -20.90
C HIS A 100 -9.39 -8.97 -20.99
N ARG A 101 -8.77 -9.48 -19.92
CA ARG A 101 -7.35 -9.88 -19.93
C ARG A 101 -7.06 -10.93 -21.01
N LYS A 102 -7.94 -11.91 -21.20
CA LYS A 102 -7.80 -12.91 -22.27
C LYS A 102 -7.91 -12.30 -23.66
N LEU A 103 -8.81 -11.35 -23.88
CA LEU A 103 -8.91 -10.64 -25.16
C LEU A 103 -7.66 -9.82 -25.48
N VAL A 104 -7.10 -9.13 -24.48
CA VAL A 104 -5.84 -8.39 -24.63
C VAL A 104 -4.70 -9.34 -24.99
N ALA A 105 -4.52 -10.42 -24.24
CA ALA A 105 -3.47 -11.41 -24.50
C ALA A 105 -3.60 -12.04 -25.90
N LEU A 106 -4.84 -12.36 -26.34
CA LEU A 106 -5.09 -12.87 -27.67
C LEU A 106 -4.69 -11.86 -28.76
N LYS A 107 -5.02 -10.58 -28.57
CA LYS A 107 -4.66 -9.52 -29.50
C LYS A 107 -3.14 -9.36 -29.61
N ASP A 108 -2.43 -9.41 -28.49
CA ASP A 108 -0.97 -9.33 -28.46
C ASP A 108 -0.33 -10.52 -29.18
N CYS A 109 -0.80 -11.74 -28.92
CA CYS A 109 -0.37 -12.94 -29.64
C CYS A 109 -0.60 -12.84 -31.15
N GLN A 110 -1.72 -12.26 -31.59
CA GLN A 110 -2.02 -12.07 -33.02
C GLN A 110 -1.08 -11.08 -33.69
N VAL A 111 -0.68 -10.02 -32.99
CA VAL A 111 0.31 -9.06 -33.50
C VAL A 111 1.66 -9.77 -33.68
N ILE A 112 2.13 -10.46 -32.64
CA ILE A 112 3.41 -11.22 -32.67
C ILE A 112 3.40 -12.24 -33.80
N LEU A 113 2.30 -12.97 -33.98
CA LEU A 113 2.17 -13.97 -35.04
C LEU A 113 2.21 -13.34 -36.44
N LYS A 114 1.57 -12.18 -36.64
CA LYS A 114 1.65 -11.45 -37.91
C LYS A 114 3.07 -10.95 -38.20
N GLU A 115 3.73 -10.38 -37.20
CA GLU A 115 5.13 -9.94 -37.32
C GLU A 115 6.06 -11.10 -37.67
N ALA A 116 5.91 -12.24 -36.98
CA ALA A 116 6.66 -13.45 -37.27
C ALA A 116 6.38 -13.97 -38.69
N GLN A 117 5.12 -13.97 -39.14
CA GLN A 117 4.75 -14.38 -40.50
C GLN A 117 5.32 -13.46 -41.59
N SER A 118 5.33 -12.14 -41.34
CA SER A 118 5.96 -11.17 -42.23
C SER A 118 7.49 -11.33 -42.27
N ALA A 119 8.12 -11.61 -41.13
CA ALA A 119 9.55 -11.86 -41.04
C ALA A 119 9.98 -13.22 -41.64
N TRP A 120 9.08 -14.22 -41.61
CA TRP A 120 9.37 -15.57 -42.11
C TRP A 120 9.15 -15.76 -43.60
N GLN A 121 8.66 -14.74 -44.35
CA GLN A 121 8.63 -14.77 -45.81
C GLN A 121 10.07 -14.98 -46.34
N PRO A 122 10.44 -16.20 -46.80
CA PRO A 122 11.79 -16.46 -47.29
C PRO A 122 11.96 -15.69 -48.59
N GLY A 123 13.12 -15.06 -48.75
CA GLY A 123 13.45 -14.23 -49.89
C GLY A 123 13.05 -14.87 -51.22
N GLN A 124 12.09 -14.24 -51.91
CA GLN A 124 12.02 -14.22 -53.36
C GLN A 124 13.15 -13.30 -53.90
N ASN A 125 14.40 -13.54 -53.49
CA ASN A 125 15.55 -13.04 -54.22
C ASN A 125 15.96 -14.11 -55.21
N LYS A 126 15.43 -13.89 -56.41
CA LYS A 126 15.63 -14.61 -57.66
C LYS A 126 17.09 -15.04 -57.83
N CYS A 127 17.31 -16.34 -58.01
CA CYS A 127 18.40 -16.81 -58.82
C CYS A 127 18.22 -16.20 -60.23
N SER A 128 19.21 -15.43 -60.68
CA SER A 128 19.47 -15.10 -62.08
C SER A 128 20.98 -15.04 -62.26
#